data_AF-A0A2K6L9R5-F1
#
_entry.id   AF-A0A2K6L9R5-F1
#
_cell.length_a   1.000
_cell.length_b   1.000
_cell.length_c   1.000
_cell.angle_alpha   90.00
_cell.angle_beta   90.00
_cell.angle_gamma   90.00
#
_symmetry.space_group_name_H-M   'P 1'
#
loop_
_entity.id
_entity.type
_entity.pdbx_description
1 polymer ?
#
loop_
_entity_poly.entity_id
_entity_poly.type
_entity_poly.pdbx_seq_one_letter_code
_entity_poly.pdbx_strand_id
1 'polypeptide(L)'
;MEVVLPSDPAVPSPLCPHGPTLLFVKVIQGKEETRRFYACSACRDRKDCNFFQWEDEKLSGARLAAREAHNRRCQPPLSRRQCVERYLKIIELPLTQRKFCQRCQQLLLPDDWGNIVSIRFWVTCPSPS
;
A
#
# COMPACT_ATOMS: atom_id res chain seq x y z
N MET A 1 5.40 14.67 -17.24
CA MET A 1 6.42 14.07 -16.36
C MET A 1 6.81 12.77 -16.99
N GLU A 2 8.10 12.52 -17.12
CA GLU A 2 8.63 11.29 -17.70
C GLU A 2 9.34 10.49 -16.62
N VAL A 3 9.22 9.16 -16.67
CA VAL A 3 9.96 8.25 -15.80
C VAL A 3 11.37 8.14 -16.36
N VAL A 4 12.38 8.25 -15.49
CA VAL A 4 13.80 8.16 -15.87
C VAL A 4 14.46 7.09 -15.03
N LEU A 5 15.46 6.41 -15.59
CA LEU A 5 16.27 5.49 -14.82
C LEU A 5 17.23 6.26 -13.89
N PRO A 6 17.46 5.78 -12.65
CA PRO A 6 18.51 6.33 -11.80
C PRO A 6 19.86 6.29 -12.50
N SER A 7 20.68 7.31 -12.28
CA SER A 7 22.03 7.39 -12.85
C SER A 7 22.94 6.26 -12.34
N ASP A 8 22.69 5.78 -11.11
CA ASP A 8 23.40 4.67 -10.48
C ASP A 8 22.37 3.60 -10.03
N PRO A 9 22.34 2.41 -10.66
CA PRO A 9 21.41 1.34 -10.29
C PRO A 9 21.73 0.71 -8.92
N ALA A 10 22.92 0.95 -8.35
CA ALA A 10 23.27 0.45 -7.02
C ALA A 10 22.60 1.25 -5.89
N VAL A 11 22.14 2.47 -6.15
CA VAL A 11 21.47 3.31 -5.15
C VAL A 11 19.98 2.95 -5.11
N PRO A 12 19.47 2.39 -3.99
CA PRO A 12 18.07 2.01 -3.90
C PRO A 12 17.18 3.26 -3.88
N SER A 13 16.08 3.20 -4.63
CA SER A 13 15.05 4.24 -4.58
C SER A 13 14.42 4.31 -3.19
N PRO A 14 14.10 5.51 -2.68
CA PRO A 14 13.48 5.63 -1.37
C PRO A 14 12.11 4.97 -1.36
N LEU A 15 11.71 4.46 -0.19
CA LEU A 15 10.44 3.77 -0.02
C LEU A 15 9.33 4.73 0.38
N CYS A 16 8.17 4.57 -0.24
CA CYS A 16 6.90 5.09 0.24
C CYS A 16 6.08 3.96 0.89
N PRO A 17 4.89 4.23 1.46
CA PRO A 17 4.02 3.19 2.01
C PRO A 17 3.67 2.05 1.04
N HIS A 18 3.73 2.32 -0.26
CA HIS A 18 3.38 1.40 -1.34
C HIS A 18 4.58 0.67 -1.95
N GLY A 19 5.79 0.85 -1.39
CA GLY A 19 7.02 0.21 -1.86
C GLY A 19 8.00 1.20 -2.52
N PRO A 20 8.92 0.69 -3.37
CA PRO A 20 9.90 1.51 -4.07
C PRO A 20 9.25 2.59 -4.93
N THR A 21 9.78 3.80 -4.83
CA THR A 21 9.36 4.95 -5.64
C THR A 21 10.00 4.89 -7.02
N LEU A 22 9.46 5.67 -7.96
CA LEU A 22 10.05 5.88 -9.27
C LEU A 22 10.68 7.26 -9.35
N LEU A 23 11.77 7.37 -10.11
CA LEU A 23 12.41 8.63 -10.43
C LEU A 23 11.71 9.26 -11.65
N PHE A 24 11.32 10.52 -11.50
CA PHE A 24 10.67 11.31 -12.53
C PHE A 24 11.50 12.54 -12.86
N VAL A 25 11.38 13.01 -14.09
CA VAL A 25 11.89 14.31 -14.52
C VAL A 25 10.74 15.21 -14.95
N LYS A 26 10.79 16.48 -14.53
CA LYS A 26 9.89 17.51 -15.04
C LYS A 26 10.59 18.22 -16.21
N VAL A 27 10.21 17.85 -17.43
CA VAL A 27 10.60 18.60 -18.64
C VAL A 27 9.74 19.85 -18.70
N ILE A 28 10.37 21.03 -18.67
CA ILE A 28 9.70 22.31 -18.90
C ILE A 28 10.08 22.74 -20.32
N GLN A 29 9.10 22.78 -21.23
CA GLN A 29 9.34 23.21 -22.62
C GLN A 29 10.03 24.58 -22.63
N GLY A 30 11.21 24.66 -23.25
CA GLY A 30 11.99 25.89 -23.37
C GLY A 30 12.93 26.23 -22.20
N LYS A 31 13.09 25.35 -21.20
CA LYS A 31 14.14 25.47 -20.17
C LYS A 31 15.03 24.22 -20.17
N GLU A 32 16.35 24.42 -20.18
CA GLU A 32 17.32 23.31 -20.08
C GLU A 32 17.34 22.66 -18.69
N GLU A 33 16.85 23.35 -17.65
CA GLU A 33 16.84 22.81 -16.29
C GLU A 33 15.74 21.77 -16.09
N THR A 34 16.12 20.50 -16.23
CA THR A 34 15.30 19.36 -15.86
C THR A 34 15.66 18.89 -14.45
N ARG A 35 14.79 19.09 -13.46
CA ARG A 35 15.01 18.58 -12.10
C ARG A 35 14.30 17.24 -11.89
N ARG A 36 15.02 16.30 -11.26
CA ARG A 36 14.59 14.92 -11.01
C ARG A 36 14.10 14.72 -9.59
N PHE A 37 13.04 13.95 -9.41
CA PHE A 37 12.43 13.68 -8.12
C PHE A 37 11.81 12.28 -8.04
N TYR A 38 11.77 11.74 -6.83
CA TYR A 38 11.10 10.49 -6.51
C TYR A 38 9.63 10.73 -6.15
N ALA A 39 8.74 9.92 -6.72
CA ALA A 39 7.32 9.90 -6.38
C ALA A 39 6.77 8.46 -6.37
N CYS A 40 5.58 8.28 -5.80
CA CYS A 40 4.95 6.98 -5.68
C CYS A 40 4.73 6.30 -7.05
N SER A 41 5.05 5.00 -7.12
CA SER A 41 4.87 4.16 -8.30
C SER A 41 3.40 3.75 -8.52
N ALA A 42 2.67 3.53 -7.44
CA ALA A 42 1.28 3.03 -7.45
C ALA A 42 0.21 4.14 -7.44
N CYS A 43 0.52 5.30 -6.86
CA CYS A 43 -0.46 6.38 -6.63
C CYS A 43 0.02 7.68 -7.29
N ARG A 44 -0.68 8.12 -8.34
CA ARG A 44 -0.39 9.40 -9.00
C ARG A 44 -1.03 10.61 -8.32
N ASP A 45 -2.17 10.42 -7.64
CA ASP A 45 -2.78 11.47 -6.83
C ASP A 45 -2.03 11.60 -5.49
N ARG A 46 -1.64 12.84 -5.17
CA ARG A 46 -0.94 13.17 -3.92
C ARG A 46 -1.81 13.01 -2.68
N LYS A 47 -3.13 12.93 -2.84
CA LYS A 47 -4.08 12.63 -1.76
C LYS A 47 -3.94 11.20 -1.27
N ASP A 48 -3.67 10.26 -2.18
CA ASP A 48 -3.51 8.84 -1.86
C ASP A 48 -2.07 8.50 -1.43
N CYS A 49 -1.08 9.17 -2.01
CA CYS A 49 0.30 9.12 -1.54
C CYS A 49 1.03 10.44 -1.77
N ASN A 50 1.34 11.16 -0.69
CA ASN A 50 2.02 12.46 -0.77
C ASN A 50 3.56 12.36 -0.83
N PHE A 51 4.11 11.17 -1.11
CA PHE A 51 5.55 10.98 -1.16
C PHE A 51 6.18 11.85 -2.25
N PHE A 52 7.17 12.66 -1.85
CA PHE A 52 7.97 13.47 -2.75
C PHE A 52 9.37 13.66 -2.15
N GLN A 53 10.40 13.53 -2.98
CA GLN A 53 11.79 13.82 -2.61
C GLN A 53 12.58 14.20 -3.87
N TRP A 54 13.35 15.27 -3.83
CA TRP A 54 14.27 15.56 -4.94
C TRP A 54 15.44 14.56 -4.95
N GLU A 55 15.93 14.20 -6.14
CA GLU A 55 17.03 13.22 -6.27
C GLU A 55 18.28 13.65 -5.50
N ASP A 56 18.57 14.96 -5.51
CA ASP A 56 19.72 15.60 -4.87
C ASP A 56 19.48 15.98 -3.39
N GLU A 57 18.30 15.71 -2.84
CA GLU A 57 17.95 16.10 -1.48
C GLU A 57 18.61 15.19 -0.43
N LYS A 58 19.46 15.79 0.41
CA LYS A 58 20.01 15.14 1.61
C LYS A 58 19.00 15.23 2.75
N LEU A 59 18.50 14.08 3.21
CA LEU A 59 17.58 14.00 4.34
C LEU A 59 18.33 13.96 5.67
N SER A 60 17.80 14.63 6.68
CA SER A 60 18.23 14.43 8.07
C SER A 60 17.77 13.07 8.59
N GLY A 61 18.50 12.52 9.57
CA GLY A 61 18.13 11.26 10.22
C GLY A 61 16.72 11.30 10.83
N ALA A 62 16.33 12.44 11.43
CA ALA A 62 14.98 12.62 11.97
C ALA A 62 13.89 12.52 10.90
N ARG A 63 14.12 13.10 9.71
CA ARG A 63 13.17 13.05 8.60
C ARG A 63 13.06 11.65 7.99
N LEU A 64 14.17 10.90 7.95
CA LEU A 64 14.17 9.50 7.53
C LEU A 64 13.39 8.62 8.52
N ALA A 65 13.63 8.78 9.82
CA ALA A 65 12.92 8.04 10.86
C ALA A 65 11.40 8.33 10.86
N ALA A 66 11.01 9.59 10.69
CA ALA A 66 9.60 9.98 10.58
C ALA A 66 8.92 9.33 9.37
N ARG A 67 9.62 9.27 8.22
CA ARG A 67 9.14 8.57 7.01
C ARG A 67 8.95 7.09 7.27
N GLU A 68 9.94 6.41 7.83
CA GLU A 68 9.83 4.97 8.09
C GLU A 68 8.69 4.66 9.07
N ALA A 69 8.51 5.49 10.10
CA ALA A 69 7.39 5.35 11.02
C ALA A 69 6.03 5.57 10.34
N HIS A 70 5.94 6.49 9.37
CA HIS A 70 4.75 6.64 8.54
C HIS A 70 4.53 5.41 7.64
N ASN A 71 5.55 4.96 6.92
CA ASN A 71 5.47 3.79 6.04
C ASN A 71 5.01 2.53 6.79
N ARG A 72 5.48 2.33 8.04
CA ARG A 72 5.03 1.23 8.92
C ARG A 72 3.57 1.36 9.34
N ARG A 73 3.12 2.57 9.69
CA ARG A 73 1.72 2.82 10.10
C ARG A 73 0.71 2.62 8.98
N CYS A 74 1.12 2.85 7.74
CA CYS A 74 0.28 2.67 6.56
C CYS A 74 0.25 1.22 6.05
N GLN A 75 0.96 0.28 6.70
CA GLN A 75 0.90 -1.12 6.32
C GLN A 75 -0.50 -1.71 6.59
N PRO A 76 -0.95 -2.69 5.79
CA PRO A 76 -2.21 -3.38 6.04
C PRO A 76 -2.24 -3.99 7.46
N PRO A 77 -3.41 -4.00 8.12
CA PRO A 77 -3.55 -4.50 9.50
C PRO A 77 -3.30 -6.01 9.62
N LEU A 78 -3.38 -6.75 8.52
CA LEU A 78 -3.09 -8.17 8.44
C LEU A 78 -1.92 -8.39 7.50
N SER A 79 -0.91 -9.10 7.99
CA SER A 79 0.18 -9.61 7.16
C SER A 79 -0.32 -10.65 6.15
N ARG A 80 0.46 -10.86 5.08
CA ARG A 80 0.14 -11.88 4.07
C ARG A 80 -0.05 -13.28 4.68
N ARG A 81 0.80 -13.66 5.64
CA ARG A 81 0.71 -14.95 6.35
C ARG A 81 -0.62 -15.06 7.10
N GLN A 82 -0.99 -14.03 7.86
CA GLN A 82 -2.27 -14.00 8.58
C GLN A 82 -3.47 -14.08 7.62
N CYS A 83 -3.40 -13.42 6.46
CA CYS A 83 -4.47 -13.52 5.45
C CYS A 83 -4.63 -14.96 4.94
N VAL A 84 -3.54 -15.67 4.67
CA VAL A 84 -3.58 -17.08 4.24
C VAL A 84 -4.13 -17.99 5.34
N GLU A 85 -3.63 -17.84 6.57
CA GLU A 85 -4.10 -18.64 7.71
C GLU A 85 -5.58 -18.44 8.00
N ARG A 86 -6.06 -17.18 7.93
CA ARG A 86 -7.48 -16.86 8.09
C ARG A 86 -8.32 -17.46 6.96
N TYR A 87 -7.87 -17.33 5.72
CA TYR A 87 -8.56 -17.88 4.56
C TYR A 87 -8.76 -19.40 4.68
N LEU A 88 -7.71 -20.14 5.04
CA LEU A 88 -7.77 -21.59 5.22
C LEU A 88 -8.80 -21.99 6.30
N LYS A 89 -8.81 -21.30 7.43
CA LYS A 89 -9.82 -21.52 8.48
C LYS A 89 -11.25 -21.21 8.00
N ILE A 90 -11.43 -20.18 7.18
CA ILE A 90 -12.77 -19.76 6.69
C ILE A 90 -13.35 -20.78 5.71
N ILE A 91 -12.55 -21.38 4.83
CA ILE A 91 -13.05 -22.37 3.86
C ILE A 91 -13.45 -23.69 4.52
N GLU A 92 -12.96 -23.98 5.72
CA GLU A 92 -13.37 -25.14 6.52
C GLU A 92 -14.73 -24.92 7.20
N LEU A 93 -15.18 -23.67 7.35
CA LEU A 93 -16.46 -23.36 7.99
C LEU A 93 -17.66 -23.75 7.11
N PRO A 94 -18.81 -24.12 7.72
CA PRO A 94 -20.08 -24.23 7.01
C PRO A 94 -20.45 -22.92 6.32
N LEU A 95 -21.18 -23.00 5.20
CA LEU A 95 -21.60 -21.83 4.42
C LEU A 95 -22.33 -20.77 5.27
N THR A 96 -23.12 -21.20 6.24
CA THR A 96 -23.88 -20.32 7.15
C THR A 96 -22.98 -19.50 8.10
N GLN A 97 -21.73 -19.90 8.27
CA GLN A 97 -20.75 -19.26 9.15
C GLN A 97 -19.68 -18.47 8.39
N ARG A 98 -19.62 -18.57 7.05
CA ARG A 98 -18.69 -17.76 6.25
C ARG A 98 -19.25 -16.34 6.12
N LYS A 99 -18.67 -15.39 6.85
CA LYS A 99 -19.13 -14.00 6.87
C LYS A 99 -18.06 -13.07 6.32
N PHE A 100 -18.51 -11.95 5.75
CA PHE A 100 -17.64 -10.84 5.41
C PHE A 100 -18.29 -9.51 5.69
N CYS A 101 -17.49 -8.60 6.21
CA CYS A 101 -17.93 -7.25 6.51
C CYS A 101 -17.74 -6.37 5.27
N GLN A 102 -18.82 -5.85 4.69
CA GLN A 102 -18.75 -4.90 3.58
C GLN A 102 -18.12 -3.56 3.96
N ARG A 103 -18.25 -3.13 5.23
CA ARG A 103 -17.63 -1.89 5.68
C ARG A 103 -16.12 -2.02 5.82
N CYS A 104 -15.66 -3.12 6.41
CA CYS A 104 -14.24 -3.38 6.65
C CYS A 104 -13.55 -4.03 5.45
N GLN A 105 -14.30 -4.54 4.47
CA GLN A 105 -13.81 -5.31 3.32
C GLN A 105 -12.98 -6.52 3.76
N GLN A 106 -13.45 -7.27 4.76
CA GLN A 106 -12.71 -8.37 5.37
C GLN A 106 -13.57 -9.62 5.55
N LEU A 107 -12.97 -10.79 5.28
CA LEU A 107 -13.51 -12.08 5.70
C LEU A 107 -13.37 -12.24 7.21
N LEU A 108 -14.41 -12.76 7.85
CA LEU A 108 -14.53 -12.83 9.31
C LEU A 108 -14.43 -14.27 9.79
N LEU A 109 -13.57 -14.50 10.78
CA LEU A 109 -13.64 -15.70 11.61
C LEU A 109 -14.75 -15.55 12.65
N PRO A 110 -15.24 -16.66 13.24
CA PRO A 110 -16.26 -16.62 14.30
C PRO A 110 -15.95 -15.64 15.43
N ASP A 111 -14.69 -15.57 15.86
CA ASP A 111 -14.23 -14.68 16.94
C ASP A 111 -14.35 -13.18 16.58
N ASP A 112 -14.37 -12.84 15.29
CA ASP A 112 -14.46 -11.45 14.83
C ASP A 112 -15.90 -10.91 14.83
N TRP A 113 -16.92 -11.77 14.99
CA TRP A 113 -18.32 -11.38 14.81
C TRP A 113 -18.81 -10.37 15.86
N GLY A 114 -18.28 -10.40 17.08
CA GLY A 114 -18.67 -9.46 18.14
C GLY A 114 -18.14 -8.03 17.96
N ASN A 115 -17.15 -7.84 17.09
CA ASN A 115 -16.40 -6.59 16.98
C ASN A 115 -16.90 -5.66 15.87
N ILE A 116 -18.03 -5.97 15.21
CA ILE A 116 -18.44 -5.33 13.95
C ILE A 116 -19.92 -4.94 13.97
N VAL A 117 -20.19 -3.63 13.94
CA VAL A 117 -21.54 -3.00 14.03
C VAL A 117 -22.37 -3.12 12.73
N SER A 118 -21.81 -3.69 11.65
CA SER A 118 -22.49 -3.83 10.35
C SER A 118 -22.04 -5.09 9.62
N ILE A 119 -22.48 -6.25 10.13
CA ILE A 119 -22.30 -7.53 9.46
C ILE A 119 -23.45 -7.69 8.46
N ARG A 120 -23.16 -7.60 7.16
CA ARG A 120 -24.04 -8.15 6.12
C ARG A 120 -23.58 -9.58 5.83
N PHE A 121 -24.52 -10.51 5.83
CA PHE A 121 -24.24 -11.89 5.46
C PHE A 121 -23.74 -11.92 4.02
N TRP A 122 -22.67 -12.67 3.76
CA TRP A 122 -22.41 -13.10 2.39
C TRP A 122 -23.51 -14.08 2.04
N VAL A 123 -24.48 -13.59 1.27
CA VAL A 123 -25.38 -14.46 0.53
C VAL A 123 -24.49 -15.14 -0.51
N THR A 124 -24.02 -16.34 -0.15
CA THR A 124 -23.47 -17.38 -1.02
C THR A 124 -22.41 -16.92 -2.03
N CYS A 125 -21.13 -17.02 -1.66
CA CYS A 125 -20.08 -17.22 -2.67
C CYS A 125 -20.17 -18.70 -3.09
N PRO A 126 -20.58 -19.04 -4.33
CA PRO A 126 -20.56 -20.42 -4.78
C PRO A 126 -19.12 -20.94 -4.73
N SER A 127 -18.95 -22.16 -4.25
CA SER A 127 -17.68 -22.88 -4.29
C SER A 127 -17.10 -22.84 -5.71
N PRO A 128 -15.78 -22.64 -5.88
CA PRO A 128 -15.17 -22.87 -7.18
C PRO A 128 -15.34 -24.35 -7.52
N SER A 129 -15.95 -24.58 -8.68
CA SER A 129 -16.07 -25.87 -9.36
C SER A 129 -14.72 -26.45 -9.74
#